data_AF-A0A732CTX6-F1
#
_entry.id   AF-A0A732CTX6-F1
#
_cell.length_a   1.000
_cell.length_b   1.000
_cell.length_c   1.000
_cell.angle_alpha   90.00
_cell.angle_beta   90.00
_cell.angle_gamma   90.00
#
_symmetry.space_group_name_H-M   'P 1'
#
loop_
_entity.id
_entity.type
_entity.pdbx_description
1 polymer ?
#
loop_
_entity_poly.entity_id
_entity_poly.type
_entity_poly.pdbx_seq_one_letter_code
_entity_poly.pdbx_strand_id
1 'polypeptide(L)'
;MNEYRSDFSSGYDNYHDSVKYQHLFIFTMSFVWQYYRHDSSFHDNTYVSTPWGSYDFEKINFIFYSLEQQAAIIADYWLLKKYDLFEYEKLSSYQKHIQFKINMRIVLLEKYESILGMCTQVL
;
A
#
# COMPACT_ATOMS: atom_id res chain seq x y z
N MET A 1 -15.41 8.63 8.35
CA MET A 1 -15.30 8.32 9.80
C MET A 1 -14.29 7.20 9.95
N ASN A 2 -13.29 7.37 10.83
CA ASN A 2 -12.38 6.29 11.22
C ASN A 2 -13.01 5.60 12.43
N GLU A 3 -13.56 4.41 12.21
CA GLU A 3 -14.19 3.59 13.24
C GLU A 3 -13.10 2.77 13.95
N TYR A 4 -12.91 3.00 15.25
CA TYR A 4 -12.05 2.15 16.07
C TYR A 4 -12.66 0.74 16.14
N ARG A 5 -11.84 -0.29 15.91
CA ARG A 5 -12.21 -1.70 16.03
C ARG A 5 -11.24 -2.42 16.95
N SER A 6 -11.76 -3.36 17.75
CA SER A 6 -10.93 -4.18 18.65
C SER A 6 -10.06 -5.18 17.89
N ASP A 7 -10.50 -5.62 16.71
CA ASP A 7 -9.76 -6.48 15.80
C ASP A 7 -10.06 -6.05 14.36
N PHE A 8 -9.02 -5.63 13.63
CA PHE A 8 -9.14 -5.25 12.22
C PHE A 8 -9.08 -6.47 11.30
N SER A 9 -8.72 -7.66 11.78
CA SER A 9 -8.58 -8.87 10.95
C SER A 9 -9.90 -9.61 10.70
N SER A 10 -10.94 -9.37 11.51
CA SER A 10 -12.20 -10.13 11.48
C SER A 10 -13.40 -9.31 11.98
N GLY A 11 -14.59 -9.92 12.05
CA GLY A 11 -15.78 -9.30 12.66
C GLY A 11 -16.49 -8.26 11.80
N TYR A 12 -16.51 -8.46 10.48
CA TYR A 12 -17.18 -7.58 9.53
C TYR A 12 -18.49 -8.20 9.05
N ASP A 13 -19.56 -7.40 9.01
CA ASP A 13 -20.88 -7.84 8.56
C ASP A 13 -20.93 -8.05 7.04
N ASN A 14 -20.08 -7.36 6.28
CA ASN A 14 -19.97 -7.54 4.85
C ASN A 14 -18.52 -7.65 4.38
N TYR A 15 -18.35 -8.37 3.27
CA TYR A 15 -17.05 -8.69 2.68
C TYR A 15 -16.27 -7.42 2.26
N HIS A 16 -16.92 -6.46 1.59
CA HIS A 16 -16.26 -5.26 1.09
C HIS A 16 -15.67 -4.40 2.22
N ASP A 17 -16.40 -4.26 3.33
CA ASP A 17 -15.92 -3.56 4.51
C ASP A 17 -14.75 -4.32 5.14
N SER A 18 -14.82 -5.65 5.22
CA SER A 18 -13.68 -6.46 5.67
C SER A 18 -12.41 -6.17 4.89
N VAL A 19 -12.51 -6.10 3.56
CA VAL A 19 -11.36 -5.84 2.70
C VAL A 19 -10.86 -4.41 2.89
N LYS A 20 -11.77 -3.43 2.84
CA LYS A 20 -11.46 -2.00 2.98
C LYS A 20 -10.78 -1.67 4.31
N TYR A 21 -11.32 -2.13 5.43
CA TYR A 21 -10.78 -1.80 6.75
C TYR A 21 -9.47 -2.54 7.03
N GLN A 22 -9.31 -3.78 6.55
CA GLN A 22 -8.01 -4.44 6.62
C GLN A 22 -6.96 -3.75 5.75
N HIS A 23 -7.31 -3.29 4.55
CA HIS A 23 -6.42 -2.52 3.68
C HIS A 23 -5.97 -1.21 4.34
N LEU A 24 -6.92 -0.46 4.92
CA LEU A 24 -6.63 0.75 5.70
C LEU A 24 -5.74 0.47 6.91
N PHE A 25 -5.94 -0.68 7.58
CA PHE A 25 -5.11 -1.10 8.69
C PHE A 25 -3.67 -1.36 8.24
N ILE A 26 -3.45 -2.09 7.14
CA ILE A 26 -2.11 -2.33 6.59
C ILE A 26 -1.44 -1.02 6.14
N PHE A 27 -2.18 -0.14 5.49
CA PHE A 27 -1.71 1.21 5.14
C PHE A 27 -1.23 1.97 6.38
N THR A 28 -2.01 1.95 7.46
CA THR A 28 -1.68 2.62 8.72
C THR A 28 -0.46 1.98 9.40
N MET A 29 -0.41 0.65 9.45
CA MET A 29 0.72 -0.09 10.03
C MET A 29 2.03 0.09 9.25
N SER A 30 1.96 0.47 7.98
CA SER A 30 3.15 0.80 7.19
C SER A 30 3.86 2.04 7.73
N PHE A 31 3.13 3.04 8.24
CA PHE A 31 3.74 4.18 8.94
C PHE A 31 4.40 3.77 10.26
N VAL A 32 3.81 2.81 10.98
CA VAL A 32 4.42 2.25 12.20
C VAL A 32 5.74 1.55 11.85
N TRP A 33 5.76 0.75 10.79
CA TRP A 33 7.00 0.12 10.30
C TRP A 33 8.04 1.15 9.86
N GLN A 34 7.64 2.19 9.12
CA GLN A 34 8.52 3.30 8.75
C GLN A 34 9.14 3.95 9.99
N TYR A 35 8.33 4.27 11.00
CA TYR A 35 8.78 4.86 12.26
C TYR A 35 9.88 4.02 12.93
N TYR A 36 9.72 2.69 13.01
CA TYR A 36 10.75 1.82 13.59
C TYR A 36 11.98 1.61 12.71
N ARG A 37 11.86 1.71 11.38
CA ARG A 37 12.99 1.57 10.45
C ARG A 37 13.88 2.81 10.43
N HIS A 38 13.29 3.99 10.62
CA HIS A 38 13.98 5.26 10.55
C HIS A 38 14.52 5.67 11.94
N ASP A 39 15.53 4.95 12.42
CA ASP A 39 16.20 5.24 13.69
C ASP A 39 16.76 6.68 13.71
N SER A 40 16.21 7.48 14.64
CA SER A 40 16.68 8.76 15.23
C SER A 40 17.17 9.93 14.35
N SER A 41 17.28 9.76 13.03
CA SER A 41 17.68 10.80 12.05
C SER A 41 16.50 11.41 11.29
N PHE A 42 15.26 11.06 11.66
CA PHE A 42 14.03 11.55 11.05
C PHE A 42 13.69 12.98 11.49
N HIS A 43 14.62 13.89 11.21
CA HIS A 43 14.38 15.31 11.17
C HIS A 43 14.41 15.75 9.72
N ASP A 44 13.36 15.46 8.96
CA ASP A 44 12.97 16.46 7.98
C ASP A 44 11.47 16.53 7.79
N ASN A 45 11.02 17.77 7.83
CA ASN A 45 9.70 18.25 8.08
C ASN A 45 8.97 18.38 6.74
N THR A 46 8.74 17.26 6.05
CA THR A 46 7.98 17.24 4.79
C THR A 46 6.92 16.14 4.78
N TYR A 47 6.13 16.07 5.85
CA TYR A 47 4.73 15.64 5.73
C TYR A 47 3.95 16.71 4.96
N VAL A 48 4.24 16.85 3.67
CA VAL A 48 3.24 17.39 2.77
C VAL A 48 2.39 16.19 2.42
N SER A 49 1.25 16.02 3.12
CA SER A 49 0.21 15.13 2.64
C SER A 49 -0.12 15.57 1.23
N THR A 50 0.38 14.82 0.24
CA THR A 50 -0.11 15.02 -1.11
C THR A 50 -1.56 14.59 -1.09
N PRO A 51 -2.49 15.39 -1.64
CA PRO A 51 -3.91 15.18 -1.41
C PRO A 51 -4.37 13.76 -1.74
N TRP A 52 -3.68 13.02 -2.60
CA TRP A 52 -3.94 11.61 -2.87
C TRP A 52 -2.63 10.81 -2.72
N GLY A 53 -2.63 9.78 -1.86
CA GLY A 53 -1.56 8.78 -1.73
C GLY A 53 -1.35 7.91 -2.98
N SER A 54 -1.74 8.43 -4.13
CA SER A 54 -1.57 7.80 -5.41
C SER A 54 -0.13 7.81 -5.87
N TYR A 55 0.21 6.77 -6.61
CA TYR A 55 1.54 6.56 -7.15
C TYR A 55 1.46 5.89 -8.52
N ASP A 56 2.59 5.97 -9.21
CA ASP A 56 2.94 5.17 -10.36
C ASP A 56 4.17 4.31 -10.03
N PHE A 57 4.59 3.45 -10.95
CA PHE A 57 5.82 2.64 -10.80
C PHE A 57 7.01 3.31 -11.52
N GLU A 58 7.05 4.65 -11.60
CA GLU A 58 8.09 5.36 -12.38
C GLU A 58 9.38 5.58 -11.57
N LYS A 59 9.30 5.59 -10.24
CA LYS A 59 10.50 5.72 -9.41
C LYS A 59 11.19 4.37 -9.27
N ILE A 60 12.51 4.40 -9.49
CA ILE A 60 13.38 3.22 -9.56
C ILE A 60 13.46 2.47 -8.22
N ASN A 61 13.43 3.18 -7.10
CA ASN A 61 13.55 2.59 -5.77
C ASN A 61 12.40 3.04 -4.85
N PHE A 62 11.95 2.11 -4.00
CA PHE A 62 10.94 2.35 -2.98
C PHE A 62 11.22 3.57 -2.10
N ILE A 63 12.49 3.85 -1.76
CA ILE A 63 12.85 4.98 -0.88
C ILE A 63 12.58 6.35 -1.53
N PHE A 64 12.42 6.42 -2.85
CA PHE A 64 12.13 7.67 -3.56
C PHE A 64 10.64 8.03 -3.57
N TYR A 65 9.78 7.11 -3.13
CA TYR A 65 8.36 7.40 -2.88
C TYR A 65 8.21 8.19 -1.58
N SER A 66 7.20 9.07 -1.50
CA SER A 66 6.85 9.69 -0.23
C SER A 66 6.43 8.62 0.78
N LEU A 67 6.44 8.91 2.07
CA LEU A 67 6.02 7.94 3.10
C LEU A 67 4.59 7.44 2.86
N GLU A 68 3.68 8.32 2.44
CA GLU A 68 2.30 7.98 2.08
C GLU A 68 2.25 7.06 0.85
N GLN A 69 3.03 7.35 -0.19
CA GLN A 69 3.12 6.48 -1.37
C GLN A 69 3.74 5.12 -1.02
N GLN A 70 4.77 5.09 -0.18
CA GLN A 70 5.38 3.87 0.32
C GLN A 70 4.35 3.01 1.09
N ALA A 71 3.57 3.64 1.97
CA ALA A 71 2.50 2.96 2.71
C ALA A 71 1.40 2.45 1.77
N ALA A 72 1.02 3.23 0.75
CA ALA A 72 0.05 2.83 -0.27
C ALA A 72 0.55 1.62 -1.08
N ILE A 73 1.82 1.63 -1.54
CA ILE A 73 2.44 0.52 -2.27
C ILE A 73 2.42 -0.77 -1.44
N ILE A 74 2.75 -0.71 -0.14
CA ILE A 74 2.73 -1.87 0.75
C ILE A 74 1.30 -2.41 0.91
N ALA A 75 0.33 -1.53 1.17
CA ALA A 75 -1.06 -1.90 1.38
C ALA A 75 -1.69 -2.51 0.11
N ASP A 76 -1.43 -1.91 -1.05
CA ASP A 76 -1.95 -2.35 -2.34
C ASP A 76 -1.32 -3.68 -2.80
N TYR A 77 -0.03 -3.91 -2.51
CA TYR A 77 0.61 -5.22 -2.73
C TYR A 77 -0.05 -6.31 -1.90
N TRP A 78 -0.28 -6.06 -0.60
CA TRP A 78 -0.99 -6.99 0.28
C TRP A 78 -2.40 -7.27 -0.23
N LEU A 79 -3.12 -6.23 -0.66
CA LEU A 79 -4.47 -6.32 -1.22
C LEU A 79 -4.49 -7.22 -2.46
N LEU A 80 -3.57 -7.00 -3.39
CA LEU A 80 -3.45 -7.78 -4.64
C LEU A 80 -3.10 -9.26 -4.41
N LYS A 81 -2.32 -9.57 -3.37
CA LYS A 81 -2.00 -10.95 -3.00
C LYS A 81 -3.17 -11.66 -2.35
N LYS A 82 -3.93 -10.97 -1.50
CA LYS A 82 -4.97 -11.59 -0.67
C LYS A 82 -6.34 -11.68 -1.36
N TYR A 83 -6.69 -10.68 -2.16
CA TYR A 83 -8.03 -10.55 -2.74
C TYR A 83 -8.01 -10.58 -4.28
N ASP A 84 -9.20 -10.52 -4.86
CA ASP A 84 -9.37 -10.48 -6.32
C ASP A 84 -9.04 -9.09 -6.91
N LEU A 85 -9.01 -9.02 -8.24
CA LEU A 85 -8.73 -7.77 -8.96
C LEU A 85 -9.84 -6.73 -8.78
N PHE A 86 -11.07 -7.15 -8.47
CA PHE A 86 -12.20 -6.23 -8.30
C PHE A 86 -12.02 -5.38 -7.04
N GLU A 87 -11.69 -6.01 -5.91
CA GLU A 87 -11.39 -5.28 -4.68
C GLU A 87 -10.12 -4.42 -4.82
N TYR A 88 -9.11 -4.95 -5.52
CA TYR A 88 -7.89 -4.21 -5.81
C TYR A 88 -8.17 -2.92 -6.59
N GLU A 89 -8.89 -2.99 -7.71
CA GLU A 89 -9.23 -1.82 -8.53
C GLU A 89 -10.04 -0.77 -7.77
N LYS A 90 -10.90 -1.22 -6.86
CA LYS A 90 -11.78 -0.35 -6.07
C LYS A 90 -11.03 0.45 -5.00
N LEU A 91 -9.99 -0.13 -4.40
CA LEU A 91 -9.33 0.42 -3.20
C LEU A 91 -7.89 0.89 -3.44
N SER A 92 -7.23 0.40 -4.48
CA SER A 92 -5.83 0.74 -4.76
C SER A 92 -5.67 2.22 -5.06
N SER A 93 -4.55 2.78 -4.59
CA SER A 93 -4.12 4.14 -4.90
C SER A 93 -3.35 4.22 -6.22
N TYR A 94 -3.08 3.09 -6.90
CA TYR A 94 -2.35 3.05 -8.16
C TYR A 94 -3.09 3.81 -9.29
N GLN A 95 -2.44 4.84 -9.84
CA GLN A 95 -3.11 5.85 -10.68
C GLN A 95 -3.28 5.50 -12.17
N LYS A 96 -2.72 4.37 -12.66
CA LYS A 96 -2.91 3.99 -14.07
C LYS A 96 -4.24 3.25 -14.21
N HIS A 97 -5.13 3.81 -15.04
CA HIS A 97 -6.38 3.16 -15.43
C HIS A 97 -6.13 1.71 -15.85
N ILE A 98 -6.64 0.82 -15.02
CA ILE A 98 -6.51 -0.60 -15.19
C ILE A 98 -7.50 -1.00 -16.29
N GLN A 99 -7.03 -1.02 -17.54
CA GLN A 99 -7.76 -1.69 -18.60
C GLN A 99 -7.61 -3.19 -18.33
N PHE A 100 -8.74 -3.91 -18.21
CA PHE A 100 -8.79 -5.36 -18.05
C PHE A 100 -8.00 -6.05 -19.16
N LYS A 101 -6.72 -6.31 -18.89
CA LYS A 101 -5.84 -7.09 -19.74
C LYS A 101 -5.69 -8.48 -19.16
N ILE A 102 -5.64 -9.47 -20.04
CA ILE A 102 -5.25 -10.83 -19.70
C ILE A 102 -3.90 -10.76 -18.95
N ASN A 103 -3.77 -11.50 -17.85
CA ASN A 103 -2.58 -11.59 -16.98
C ASN A 103 -2.20 -10.33 -16.17
N MET A 104 -3.09 -9.35 -16.04
CA MET A 104 -2.79 -8.11 -15.30
C MET A 104 -2.34 -8.35 -13.85
N ARG A 105 -2.95 -9.30 -13.13
CA ARG A 105 -2.55 -9.64 -11.75
C ARG A 105 -1.08 -10.03 -11.66
N ILE A 106 -0.61 -10.87 -12.59
CA ILE A 106 0.77 -11.34 -12.63
C ILE A 106 1.71 -10.16 -12.90
N VAL A 107 1.41 -9.33 -13.91
CA VAL A 107 2.21 -8.15 -14.25
C VAL A 107 2.29 -7.14 -13.10
N LEU A 108 1.20 -6.95 -12.37
CA LEU A 108 1.19 -6.07 -11.21
C LEU A 108 2.00 -6.65 -10.05
N LEU A 109 1.86 -7.95 -9.76
CA LEU A 109 2.66 -8.62 -8.74
C LEU A 109 4.16 -8.49 -9.01
N GLU A 110 4.60 -8.72 -10.25
CA GLU A 110 6.00 -8.54 -10.66
C GLU A 110 6.51 -7.11 -10.40
N LYS A 111 5.69 -6.10 -10.68
CA LYS A 111 6.04 -4.69 -10.40
C LYS A 111 6.19 -4.41 -8.92
N TYR A 112 5.24 -4.89 -8.11
CA TYR A 112 5.31 -4.75 -6.66
C TYR A 112 6.53 -5.47 -6.09
N GLU A 113 6.75 -6.71 -6.49
CA GLU A 113 7.90 -7.52 -6.07
C GLU A 113 9.23 -6.88 -6.49
N SER A 114 9.30 -6.28 -7.68
CA SER A 114 10.48 -5.53 -8.13
C SER A 114 10.75 -4.31 -7.24
N ILE A 115 9.74 -3.49 -6.94
CA ILE A 115 9.93 -2.29 -6.10
C ILE A 115 10.26 -2.66 -4.65
N LEU A 116 9.55 -3.65 -4.09
CA LEU A 116 9.70 -4.06 -2.69
C LEU A 116 10.93 -4.96 -2.47
N GLY A 117 11.28 -5.80 -3.43
CA GLY A 117 12.46 -6.67 -3.37
C GLY A 117 13.78 -5.89 -3.34
N MET A 118 13.83 -4.73 -3.98
CA MET A 118 14.98 -3.81 -3.87
C MET A 118 15.19 -3.29 -2.44
N CYS A 119 14.18 -3.34 -1.56
CA CYS A 119 14.35 -2.97 -0.14
C CYS A 119 14.99 -4.05 0.73
N THR A 120 14.97 -5.32 0.31
CA THR A 120 15.50 -6.45 1.10
C THR A 120 16.98 -6.73 0.88
N GLN A 121 17.60 -6.14 -0.14
CA GLN A 121 19.02 -6.36 -0.48
C GLN A 121 20.00 -5.37 0.17
N VAL A 122 19.51 -4.46 1.02
CA VAL A 122 20.32 -3.45 1.73
C VAL A 122 20.50 -3.82 3.22
N LEU A 123 20.27 -5.09 3.58
CA LEU A 123 20.64 -5.70 4.86
C LEU A 123 21.72 -6.74 4.62
#